data_AF-A0A062UZ61-F1
#
_entry.id   AF-A0A062UZ61-F1
#
_cell.length_a   1.000
_cell.length_b   1.000
_cell.length_c   1.000
_cell.angle_alpha   90.00
_cell.angle_beta   90.00
_cell.angle_gamma   90.00
#
_symmetry.space_group_name_H-M   'P 1'
#
loop_
_entity.id
_entity.type
_entity.pdbx_description
1 polymer ?
#
loop_
_entity_poly.entity_id
_entity_poly.type
_entity_poly.pdbx_seq_one_letter_code
_entity_poly.pdbx_strand_id
1 'polypeptide(L)' 'MNIDAEVRDIKKYVIEISRKMDELLYDREITAIMKLSETSLYKFFEDEPILYKIEDLKVRYK' A
#
# COMPACT_ATOMS: atom_id res chain seq x y z
N MET A 1 -10.75 -40.38 14.74
CA MET A 1 -10.82 -39.27 13.76
C MET A 1 -12.28 -39.01 13.47
N ASN A 2 -12.73 -37.76 13.68
CA ASN A 2 -14.09 -37.37 13.35
C ASN A 2 -14.01 -36.53 12.08
N ILE A 3 -14.28 -37.16 10.94
CA ILE A 3 -14.16 -36.55 9.60
C ILE A 3 -14.99 -35.27 9.50
N ASP A 4 -16.16 -35.22 10.15
CA ASP A 4 -17.00 -34.03 10.17
C ASP A 4 -16.36 -32.84 10.89
N ALA A 5 -15.56 -33.10 11.92
CA ALA A 5 -14.82 -32.06 12.63
C ALA A 5 -13.70 -31.50 11.75
N GLU A 6 -12.94 -32.38 11.08
CA GLU A 6 -11.85 -31.99 10.17
C GLU A 6 -12.39 -31.19 8.97
N VAL A 7 -13.51 -31.60 8.38
CA VAL A 7 -14.16 -30.88 7.26
C VAL A 7 -14.65 -29.49 7.70
N ARG A 8 -15.20 -29.37 8.92
CA ARG A 8 -15.61 -28.07 9.46
C ARG A 8 -14.43 -27.13 9.68
N ASP A 9 -13.31 -27.64 10.15
CA ASP A 9 -12.12 -26.83 10.37
C ASP A 9 -11.44 -26.41 9.05
N ILE A 10 -11.38 -27.31 8.06
CA ILE A 10 -10.97 -26.95 6.70
C ILE A 10 -11.83 -25.81 6.15
N LYS A 11 -13.15 -25.89 6.31
CA LYS A 11 -14.05 -24.81 5.87
C LYS A 11 -13.74 -23.47 6.53
N LYS A 12 -13.44 -23.46 7.84
CA LYS A 12 -13.06 -22.23 8.55
C LYS A 12 -11.75 -21.65 7.99
N TYR A 13 -10.74 -22.48 7.79
CA TYR A 13 -9.46 -22.02 7.23
C TYR A 13 -9.62 -21.46 5.82
N VAL A 14 -10.44 -22.09 4.98
CA VAL A 14 -10.73 -21.57 3.62
C VAL A 14 -11.37 -20.19 3.69
N ILE A 15 -12.34 -19.98 4.59
CA ILE A 15 -12.98 -18.67 4.78
C ILE A 15 -11.96 -17.62 5.26
N GLU A 16 -11.09 -17.99 6.20
CA GLU A 16 -10.05 -17.08 6.69
C GLU A 16 -9.03 -16.72 5.61
N ILE A 17 -8.60 -17.70 4.81
CA ILE A 17 -7.69 -17.48 3.68
C ILE A 17 -8.34 -16.54 2.66
N SER A 18 -9.61 -16.78 2.31
CA SER A 18 -10.36 -15.91 1.39
C SER A 18 -10.37 -14.47 1.89
N ARG A 19 -10.68 -14.25 3.17
CA ARG A 19 -10.69 -12.90 3.76
C ARG A 19 -9.32 -12.22 3.69
N LYS A 20 -8.24 -12.95 3.99
CA LYS A 20 -6.87 -12.41 3.90
C LYS A 20 -6.49 -12.09 2.45
N MET A 21 -6.95 -12.88 1.49
CA MET A 21 -6.73 -12.57 0.07
C MET A 21 -7.43 -11.27 -0.34
N ASP A 22 -8.66 -11.05 0.12
CA ASP A 22 -9.40 -9.82 -0.15
C ASP A 22 -8.69 -8.60 0.45
N GLU A 23 -8.19 -8.70 1.69
CA GLU A 23 -7.40 -7.66 2.36
C GLU A 23 -6.10 -7.35 1.56
N LEU A 24 -5.36 -8.37 1.13
CA LEU A 24 -4.14 -8.19 0.34
C LEU A 24 -4.38 -7.58 -1.04
N LEU A 25 -5.50 -7.91 -1.68
CA LEU A 25 -5.88 -7.33 -2.96
C LEU A 25 -6.17 -5.83 -2.82
N TYR A 26 -6.92 -5.45 -1.78
CA TYR A 26 -7.22 -4.06 -1.48
C TYR A 26 -5.95 -3.23 -1.23
N ASP A 27 -5.04 -3.73 -0.39
CA ASP A 27 -3.78 -3.04 -0.11
C ASP A 27 -2.90 -2.87 -1.36
N ARG A 28 -2.91 -3.89 -2.24
CA ARG A 28 -2.19 -3.84 -3.52
C ARG A 28 -2.76 -2.77 -4.45
N GLU A 29 -4.08 -2.65 -4.54
CA GLU A 29 -4.75 -1.63 -5.36
C GLU A 29 -4.42 -0.23 -4.87
N ILE A 30 -4.49 0.01 -3.55
CA ILE A 30 -4.10 1.30 -2.95
C ILE A 30 -2.65 1.62 -3.30
N THR A 31 -1.74 0.67 -3.09
CA THR A 31 -0.30 0.87 -3.35
C THR A 31 -0.04 1.18 -4.82
N ALA A 32 -0.74 0.50 -5.73
CA ALA A 32 -0.64 0.75 -7.16
C ALA A 32 -1.10 2.17 -7.53
N ILE A 33 -2.23 2.62 -6.99
CA ILE A 33 -2.72 3.99 -7.19
C ILE A 33 -1.71 5.00 -6.64
N MET A 34 -1.22 4.80 -5.41
CA MET A 34 -0.22 5.68 -4.80
C MET A 34 1.03 5.81 -5.68
N LYS A 35 1.54 4.69 -6.21
CA LYS A 35 2.73 4.71 -7.06
C LYS A 35 2.50 5.41 -8.39
N LEU A 36 1.31 5.22 -8.97
CA LEU A 36 0.91 5.91 -10.19
C LEU A 36 0.80 7.42 -9.95
N SER A 37 0.18 7.83 -8.85
CA SER A 37 0.06 9.23 -8.44
C SER A 37 1.43 9.88 -8.20
N GLU A 38 2.33 9.21 -7.48
CA GLU A 38 3.71 9.67 -7.26
C GLU A 38 4.42 9.92 -8.60
N THR A 39 4.37 8.94 -9.52
CA THR A 39 5.02 9.05 -10.83
C THR A 39 4.42 10.17 -11.68
N SER A 40 3.09 10.33 -11.61
CA SER A 40 2.38 11.35 -12.37
C SER A 40 2.68 12.75 -11.85
N LEU A 41 2.70 12.94 -10.53
CA LEU A 41 3.06 14.21 -9.90
C LEU A 41 4.53 14.56 -10.16
N TYR A 42 5.43 13.60 -10.06
CA TYR A 42 6.84 13.83 -10.38
C TYR A 42 7.01 14.36 -11.80
N LYS A 43 6.39 13.70 -12.79
CA LYS A 43 6.42 14.15 -14.19
C LYS A 43 5.77 15.51 -14.39
N PHE A 44 4.69 15.80 -13.67
CA PHE A 44 4.00 17.09 -13.76
C PHE A 44 4.88 18.26 -13.31
N PHE A 45 5.71 18.06 -12.28
CA PHE A 45 6.62 19.08 -11.75
C PHE A 45 8.06 18.98 -12.30
N GLU A 46 8.33 18.08 -13.26
CA GLU A 46 9.70 17.84 -13.75
C GLU A 46 10.32 19.06 -14.44
N ASP A 47 9.49 19.85 -15.13
CA ASP A 47 9.91 21.07 -15.83
C ASP A 47 9.80 22.35 -14.96
N GLU A 48 9.30 22.24 -13.74
CA GLU A 48 9.09 23.38 -12.85
C GLU A 48 10.41 23.76 -12.13
N PRO A 49 10.73 25.07 -12.03
CA PRO A 49 11.95 25.52 -11.37
C PRO A 49 11.90 25.22 -9.87
N ILE A 50 13.02 24.77 -9.31
CA ILE A 50 13.16 24.60 -7.86
C ILE A 50 13.17 25.99 -7.18
N LEU A 51 12.07 26.34 -6.51
CA LEU A 51 11.87 27.66 -5.88
C LEU A 51 12.58 27.82 -4.53
N TYR A 52 12.77 26.73 -3.80
CA TYR A 52 13.38 26.74 -2.47
C TYR A 52 14.40 25.61 -2.35
N LYS A 53 15.55 25.93 -1.75
CA LYS A 53 16.61 24.98 -1.47
C LYS A 53 16.90 24.92 0.03
N ILE A 54 17.62 23.88 0.44
CA ILE A 54 18.07 23.72 1.84
C ILE A 54 18.96 24.89 2.27
N GLU A 55 19.64 25.54 1.33
CA GLU A 55 20.45 26.73 1.58
C GLU A 55 19.60 27.95 1.98
N ASP A 56 18.32 28.00 1.59
CA ASP A 56 17.41 29.10 1.92
C ASP A 56 16.85 29.02 3.35
N LEU A 57 17.09 27.90 4.05
CA LEU A 57 16.63 27.70 5.42
C LEU A 57 17.38 28.64 6.40
N LYS A 58 16.69 29.66 6.90
CA LYS A 58 17.21 30.64 7.87
C LYS A 58 17.57 30.05 9.24
N VAL A 59 16.98 28.91 9.61
CA VAL A 59 17.18 28.27 10.91
C VAL A 59 17.28 26.76 10.70
N ARG A 60 18.37 26.14 11.17
CA ARG A 60 18.48 24.68 11.28
C ARG A 60 18.42 24.31 12.75
N TYR A 61 17.47 23.45 13.11
CA TYR A 61 17.52 22.77 14.40
C TYR A 61 18.73 21.81 14.39
N LYS A 62 19.55 21.88 15.44
CA LYS A 62 20.65 20.95 15.71
C LYS A 62 20.17 19.80 16.58
#